data_AF-A0A2X4VCL1-F1
#
_entry.id   AF-A0A2X4VCL1-F1
#
_cell.length_a   1.000
_cell.length_b   1.000
_cell.length_c   1.000
_cell.angle_alpha   90.00
_cell.angle_beta   90.00
_cell.angle_gamma   90.00
#
_symmetry.space_group_name_H-M   'P 1'
#
loop_
_entity.id
_entity.type
_entity.pdbx_description
1 polymer ?
#
loop_
_entity_poly.entity_id
_entity_poly.type
_entity_poly.pdbx_seq_one_letter_code
_entity_poly.pdbx_strand_id
1 'polypeptide(L)'
;MLGGFATLNPAYSRGVPWLGAEGDSGKIKEAPRAEFHKLSLSGSYYLPLTQDWTYLTSLYGQWTPQRLYGSERLTIGGESSVRGFKEQYLSGDQGGYWRNEVNRTLVTLPYLGSINALAALDGGWLHHDALDANASGTLWGRRHRAGQP
;
A
#
# COMPACT_ATOMS: atom_id res chain seq x y z
N MET A 1 2.43 -24.08 -18.19
CA MET A 1 1.44 -23.10 -17.68
C MET A 1 2.05 -22.47 -16.44
N LEU A 2 2.21 -21.14 -16.38
CA LEU A 2 2.69 -20.45 -15.19
C LEU A 2 1.55 -20.47 -14.15
N GLY A 3 1.63 -21.37 -13.17
CA GLY A 3 0.58 -21.66 -12.17
C GLY A 3 0.46 -20.62 -11.06
N GLY A 4 0.53 -19.33 -11.42
CA GLY A 4 0.34 -18.23 -10.47
C GLY A 4 -1.13 -17.86 -10.28
N PHE A 5 -1.41 -17.06 -9.26
CA PHE A 5 -2.74 -16.46 -9.04
C PHE A 5 -2.63 -14.95 -8.89
N ALA A 6 -3.62 -14.25 -9.43
CA ALA A 6 -3.72 -12.80 -9.41
C ALA A 6 -4.99 -12.36 -8.69
N THR A 7 -4.91 -11.23 -8.00
CA THR A 7 -6.07 -10.52 -7.47
C THR A 7 -6.08 -9.10 -8.00
N LEU A 8 -7.25 -8.56 -8.29
CA LEU A 8 -7.43 -7.15 -8.66
C LEU A 8 -8.72 -6.65 -8.00
N ASN A 9 -8.62 -5.55 -7.26
CA ASN A 9 -9.74 -4.97 -6.52
C ASN A 9 -9.83 -3.47 -6.80
N PRO A 10 -10.54 -3.05 -7.85
CA PRO A 10 -10.92 -1.66 -8.02
C PRO A 10 -12.03 -1.29 -7.02
N ALA A 11 -11.97 -0.10 -6.45
CA ALA A 11 -13.00 0.42 -5.57
C ALA A 11 -13.22 1.92 -5.78
N TYR A 12 -14.47 2.33 -5.57
CA TYR A 12 -14.89 3.73 -5.58
C TYR A 12 -15.60 4.03 -4.27
N SER A 13 -15.19 5.09 -3.60
CA SER A 13 -15.80 5.56 -2.36
C SER A 13 -16.30 6.99 -2.54
N ARG A 14 -17.48 7.26 -1.97
CA ARG A 14 -18.08 8.58 -1.94
C ARG A 14 -18.49 8.93 -0.52
N GLY A 15 -18.09 10.09 -0.03
CA GLY A 15 -18.61 10.66 1.21
C GLY A 15 -20.03 11.22 1.01
N VAL A 16 -20.91 10.98 1.98
CA VAL A 16 -22.32 11.40 1.94
C VAL A 16 -22.72 12.13 3.23
N PRO A 17 -23.56 13.18 3.16
CA PRO A 17 -23.90 14.00 4.33
C PRO A 17 -25.06 13.41 5.15
N TRP A 18 -25.16 12.08 5.22
CA TRP A 18 -26.28 11.41 5.90
C TRP A 18 -25.95 11.15 7.38
N LEU A 19 -27.00 10.94 8.19
CA LEU A 19 -26.88 10.63 9.62
C LEU A 19 -26.19 11.72 10.48
N GLY A 20 -26.31 12.99 10.07
CA GLY A 20 -25.72 14.12 10.80
C GLY A 20 -24.25 14.38 10.48
N ALA A 21 -23.72 13.77 9.41
CA ALA A 21 -22.40 14.09 8.87
C ALA A 21 -22.33 15.55 8.37
N GLU A 22 -21.16 16.18 8.51
CA GLU A 22 -20.95 17.57 8.13
C GLU A 22 -21.12 17.76 6.61
N GLY A 23 -21.97 18.70 6.20
CA GLY A 23 -22.13 19.07 4.79
C GLY A 23 -21.05 20.03 4.33
N ASP A 24 -20.70 19.99 3.04
CA ASP A 24 -19.61 20.80 2.49
C ASP A 24 -20.06 22.18 1.95
N SER A 25 -21.30 22.60 2.23
CA SER A 25 -21.85 23.88 1.82
C SER A 25 -21.11 25.05 2.48
N GLY A 26 -20.54 25.95 1.66
CA GLY A 26 -19.85 27.15 2.15
C GLY A 26 -18.36 26.96 2.49
N LYS A 27 -17.82 25.74 2.36
CA LYS A 27 -16.38 25.49 2.55
C LYS A 27 -15.57 26.03 1.35
N ILE A 28 -14.46 26.72 1.65
CA ILE A 28 -13.46 27.14 0.66
C ILE A 28 -12.85 25.93 -0.04
N LYS A 29 -12.22 26.12 -1.21
CA LYS A 29 -11.74 24.99 -2.04
C LYS A 29 -10.65 24.17 -1.36
N GLU A 30 -9.92 24.80 -0.44
CA GLU A 30 -8.74 24.29 0.26
C GLU A 30 -9.07 23.47 1.53
N ALA A 31 -10.34 23.52 1.98
CA ALA A 31 -10.80 22.82 3.17
C ALA A 31 -11.07 21.32 2.89
N PRO A 32 -10.78 20.42 3.86
CA PRO A 32 -11.17 19.01 3.76
C PRO A 32 -12.66 18.84 3.50
N ARG A 33 -12.98 17.94 2.56
CA ARG A 33 -14.34 17.65 2.10
C ARG A 33 -14.86 16.38 2.75
N ALA A 34 -16.02 16.45 3.38
CA ALA A 34 -16.73 15.27 3.88
C ALA A 34 -17.45 14.53 2.74
N GLU A 35 -17.85 15.24 1.68
CA GLU A 35 -18.46 14.72 0.45
C GLU A 35 -17.40 14.46 -0.63
N PHE A 36 -16.42 13.63 -0.31
CA PHE A 36 -15.32 13.33 -1.21
C PHE A 36 -15.66 12.26 -2.26
N HIS A 37 -14.88 12.21 -3.33
CA HIS A 37 -14.87 11.11 -4.30
C HIS A 37 -13.48 10.51 -4.38
N LYS A 38 -13.38 9.20 -4.16
CA LYS A 38 -12.10 8.51 -4.03
C LYS A 38 -12.10 7.25 -4.88
N LEU A 39 -11.12 7.12 -5.75
CA LEU A 39 -10.84 5.91 -6.51
C LEU A 39 -9.64 5.23 -5.88
N SER A 40 -9.73 3.92 -5.68
CA SER A 40 -8.60 3.10 -5.25
C SER A 40 -8.50 1.83 -6.07
N LEU A 41 -7.28 1.37 -6.28
CA LEU A 41 -6.98 0.13 -6.97
C LEU A 41 -5.95 -0.64 -6.16
N SER A 42 -6.24 -1.89 -5.87
CA SER A 42 -5.25 -2.81 -5.30
C SER A 42 -5.12 -4.05 -6.18
N GLY A 43 -3.90 -4.58 -6.27
CA GLY A 43 -3.62 -5.78 -7.03
C GLY A 43 -2.49 -6.58 -6.42
N SER A 44 -2.51 -7.89 -6.62
CA SER A 44 -1.42 -8.77 -6.23
C SER A 44 -1.24 -9.89 -7.24
N TYR A 45 -0.01 -10.38 -7.37
CA TYR A 45 0.30 -11.53 -8.18
C TYR A 45 1.31 -12.42 -7.46
N TYR A 46 0.91 -13.66 -7.21
CA TYR A 46 1.74 -14.70 -6.65
C TYR A 46 2.17 -15.65 -7.76
N LEU A 47 3.47 -15.90 -7.87
CA LEU A 47 4.07 -16.74 -8.89
C LEU A 47 5.06 -17.73 -8.26
N PRO A 48 4.76 -19.04 -8.27
CA PRO A 48 5.76 -20.06 -7.98
C PRO A 48 6.72 -20.15 -9.18
N LEU A 49 7.96 -19.72 -8.99
CA LEU A 49 9.01 -19.75 -10.02
C LEU A 49 9.59 -21.15 -10.17
N THR A 50 9.82 -21.82 -9.04
CA THR A 50 10.22 -23.23 -8.92
C THR A 50 9.61 -23.83 -7.65
N GLN A 51 9.93 -25.08 -7.32
CA GLN A 51 9.45 -25.73 -6.10
C GLN A 51 9.85 -24.98 -4.81
N ASP A 52 11.04 -24.36 -4.80
CA ASP A 52 11.58 -23.69 -3.62
C ASP A 52 11.56 -22.16 -3.74
N TRP A 53 11.19 -21.61 -4.92
CA TRP A 53 11.22 -20.17 -5.16
C TRP A 53 9.83 -19.64 -5.48
N THR A 54 9.46 -18.59 -4.76
CA THR A 54 8.17 -17.90 -4.93
C THR A 54 8.41 -16.41 -5.07
N TYR A 55 7.64 -15.78 -5.95
CA TYR A 55 7.65 -14.35 -6.15
C TYR A 55 6.25 -13.79 -5.90
N LEU A 56 6.18 -12.76 -5.07
CA LEU A 56 4.95 -12.03 -4.76
C LEU A 56 5.16 -10.56 -5.10
N THR A 57 4.30 -10.02 -5.97
CA THR A 57 4.24 -8.59 -6.24
C THR A 57 2.87 -8.05 -5.87
N SER A 58 2.82 -6.83 -5.33
CA SER A 58 1.56 -6.20 -4.91
C SER A 58 1.61 -4.71 -5.15
N LEU A 59 0.52 -4.13 -5.61
CA LEU A 59 0.39 -2.71 -5.86
C LEU A 59 -0.87 -2.15 -5.20
N TYR A 60 -0.80 -0.89 -4.81
CA TYR A 60 -1.93 -0.12 -4.35
C TYR A 60 -1.80 1.32 -4.87
N GLY A 61 -2.92 1.90 -5.30
CA GLY A 61 -3.01 3.30 -5.66
C GLY A 61 -4.33 3.90 -5.20
N GLN A 62 -4.29 5.18 -4.83
CA GLN A 62 -5.45 5.98 -4.49
C GLN A 62 -5.36 7.33 -5.19
N TRP A 63 -6.50 7.78 -5.68
CA TRP A 63 -6.66 9.09 -6.28
C TRP A 63 -7.98 9.73 -5.85
N THR A 64 -7.90 11.01 -5.49
CA THR A 64 -9.06 11.87 -5.27
C THR A 64 -8.73 13.30 -5.71
N PRO A 65 -9.68 14.01 -6.34
CA PRO A 65 -9.50 15.42 -6.66
C PRO A 65 -9.86 16.36 -5.49
N GLN A 66 -10.37 15.83 -4.36
CA GLN A 66 -10.72 16.60 -3.17
C GLN A 66 -9.73 16.36 -2.03
N ARG A 67 -9.54 17.37 -1.17
CA ARG A 67 -8.76 17.22 0.06
C ARG A 67 -9.51 16.33 1.04
N LEU A 68 -8.85 15.29 1.54
CA LEU A 68 -9.45 14.33 2.47
C LEU A 68 -9.15 14.68 3.92
N TYR A 69 -10.07 14.33 4.84
CA TYR A 69 -9.75 14.31 6.26
C TYR A 69 -8.63 13.30 6.53
N GLY A 70 -7.79 13.55 7.54
CA GLY A 70 -6.62 12.72 7.87
C GLY A 70 -6.90 11.21 7.98
N SER A 71 -8.10 10.83 8.43
CA SER A 71 -8.56 9.44 8.53
C SER A 71 -8.73 8.73 7.18
N GLU A 72 -8.94 9.49 6.11
CA GLU A 72 -9.21 8.99 4.77
C GLU A 72 -7.99 9.00 3.85
N ARG A 73 -6.89 9.63 4.30
CA ARG A 73 -5.62 9.79 3.57
C ARG A 73 -4.84 8.48 3.53
N LEU A 74 -4.14 8.24 2.41
CA LEU A 74 -3.22 7.13 2.29
C LEU A 74 -1.98 7.39 3.14
N THR A 75 -1.67 6.46 4.05
CA THR A 75 -0.41 6.48 4.80
C THR A 75 0.57 5.45 4.21
N ILE A 76 1.78 5.89 3.88
CA ILE A 76 2.89 5.09 3.36
C ILE A 76 4.02 5.08 4.39
N GLY A 77 4.40 3.90 4.88
CA GLY A 77 5.34 3.64 5.97
C GLY A 77 4.88 2.47 6.84
N GLY A 78 5.80 1.67 7.40
CA GLY A 78 5.47 0.52 8.24
C GLY A 78 5.39 -0.85 7.52
N GLU A 79 5.25 -1.94 8.27
CA GLU A 79 5.23 -3.31 7.74
C GLU A 79 4.09 -3.58 6.74
N SER A 80 2.98 -2.84 6.84
CA SER A 80 1.80 -2.97 5.99
C SER A 80 1.92 -2.32 4.61
N SER A 81 2.91 -1.45 4.38
CA SER A 81 3.13 -0.75 3.10
C SER A 81 4.57 -0.91 2.61
N VAL A 82 5.46 0.06 2.85
CA VAL A 82 6.89 -0.03 2.46
C VAL A 82 7.69 -0.62 3.63
N ARG A 83 8.03 -1.91 3.56
CA ARG A 83 8.80 -2.59 4.60
C ARG A 83 10.22 -2.05 4.68
N GLY A 84 10.73 -1.91 5.90
CA GLY A 84 12.06 -1.33 6.18
C GLY A 84 12.01 0.04 6.84
N PHE A 85 10.83 0.67 6.91
CA PHE A 85 10.59 1.91 7.66
C PHE A 85 9.64 1.62 8.83
N LYS A 86 10.12 1.76 10.07
CA LYS A 86 9.31 1.53 11.28
C LYS A 86 8.71 2.83 11.86
N GLU A 87 9.29 3.98 11.53
CA GLU A 87 9.00 5.28 12.18
C GLU A 87 8.78 6.45 11.21
N GLN A 88 8.83 6.22 9.89
CA GLN A 88 8.61 7.26 8.87
C GLN A 88 7.33 6.96 8.10
N TYR A 89 6.33 7.81 8.27
CA TYR A 89 5.04 7.75 7.61
C TYR A 89 4.86 9.01 6.77
N LEU A 90 4.56 8.85 5.50
CA LEU A 90 4.05 9.93 4.67
C LEU A 90 2.55 9.73 4.46
N SER A 91 1.75 10.77 4.64
CA SER A 91 0.30 10.72 4.50
C SER A 91 -0.14 11.68 3.39
N GLY A 92 -0.87 11.20 2.40
CA GLY A 92 -1.25 11.99 1.23
C GLY A 92 -2.60 11.58 0.64
N ASP A 93 -3.20 12.49 -0.12
CA ASP A 93 -4.56 12.31 -0.69
C ASP A 93 -4.52 11.55 -2.01
N GLN A 94 -3.36 11.59 -2.68
CA GLN A 94 -3.09 10.86 -3.91
C GLN A 94 -1.72 10.19 -3.81
N GLY A 95 -1.66 8.93 -4.21
CA GLY A 95 -0.41 8.20 -4.24
C GLY A 95 -0.60 6.71 -4.25
N GLY A 96 0.48 5.98 -4.05
CA GLY A 96 0.46 4.53 -4.11
C GLY A 96 1.78 3.92 -3.72
N TYR A 97 1.78 2.60 -3.65
CA TYR A 97 2.98 1.82 -3.42
C TYR A 97 3.00 0.56 -4.27
N TRP A 98 4.19 0.08 -4.54
CA TRP A 98 4.48 -1.15 -5.23
C TRP A 98 5.49 -1.96 -4.43
N ARG A 99 5.18 -3.23 -4.21
CA ARG A 99 5.92 -4.14 -3.34
C ARG A 99 6.32 -5.36 -4.13
N ASN A 100 7.56 -5.79 -3.92
CA ASN A 100 8.12 -6.98 -4.54
C ASN A 100 8.80 -7.82 -3.48
N GLU A 101 8.47 -9.10 -3.43
CA GLU A 101 9.04 -10.05 -2.50
C GLU A 101 9.42 -11.33 -3.23
N VAL A 102 10.63 -11.80 -2.96
CA VAL A 102 11.10 -13.11 -3.36
C VAL A 102 11.35 -13.92 -2.09
N ASN A 103 10.74 -15.09 -2.02
CA ASN A 103 10.93 -16.03 -0.92
C ASN A 103 11.49 -17.34 -1.46
N ARG A 104 12.50 -17.86 -0.75
CA ARG A 104 13.16 -19.13 -1.06
C ARG A 104 13.10 -20.06 0.14
N THR A 105 12.57 -21.26 -0.04
CA THR A 105 12.71 -22.36 0.92
C THR A 105 14.15 -22.87 0.87
N LEU A 106 14.88 -22.80 1.98
CA LEU A 106 16.27 -23.26 2.06
C LEU A 106 16.34 -24.74 2.43
N VAL A 107 15.57 -25.13 3.43
CA VAL A 107 15.47 -26.51 3.88
C VAL A 107 14.12 -26.74 4.54
N THR A 108 13.53 -27.89 4.27
CA THR A 108 12.33 -28.38 4.95
C THR A 108 12.75 -29.54 5.84
N LEU A 109 12.64 -29.35 7.16
CA LEU A 109 12.99 -30.37 8.15
C LEU A 109 11.72 -31.12 8.56
N PRO A 110 11.71 -32.46 8.54
CA PRO A 110 10.60 -33.24 9.09
C PRO A 110 10.32 -32.82 10.53
N TYR A 111 9.05 -32.62 10.87
CA TYR A 111 8.55 -32.21 12.20
C TYR A 111 8.90 -30.80 12.70
N LEU A 112 9.90 -30.13 12.10
CA LEU A 112 10.40 -28.82 12.55
C LEU A 112 10.00 -27.64 11.64
N GLY A 113 9.39 -27.93 10.48
CA GLY A 113 8.96 -26.92 9.52
C GLY A 113 10.04 -26.53 8.51
N SER A 114 9.88 -25.39 7.86
CA SER A 114 10.77 -24.91 6.80
C SER A 114 11.53 -23.67 7.21
N ILE A 115 12.81 -23.62 6.84
CA ILE A 115 13.65 -22.42 6.94
C ILE A 115 13.57 -21.68 5.62
N ASN A 116 13.25 -20.39 5.68
CA ASN A 116 13.06 -19.56 4.51
C ASN A 116 14.03 -18.37 4.49
N ALA A 117 14.45 -18.00 3.28
CA ALA A 117 15.15 -16.77 3.00
C ALA A 117 14.24 -15.84 2.19
N LEU A 118 14.11 -14.61 2.65
CA LEU A 118 13.24 -13.61 2.07
C LEU A 118 14.04 -12.37 1.69
N ALA A 119 13.79 -11.86 0.48
CA ALA A 119 14.24 -10.56 0.03
C ALA A 119 13.04 -9.75 -0.47
N ALA A 120 12.87 -8.55 0.05
CA ALA A 120 11.82 -7.62 -0.38
C ALA A 120 12.39 -6.27 -0.79
N LEU A 121 11.79 -5.70 -1.83
CA LEU A 121 12.01 -4.35 -2.33
C LEU A 121 10.65 -3.68 -2.53
N ASP A 122 10.40 -2.63 -1.76
CA ASP A 122 9.14 -1.90 -1.77
C ASP A 122 9.42 -0.43 -2.15
N GLY A 123 8.55 0.17 -2.96
CA GLY A 123 8.62 1.57 -3.39
C GLY A 123 7.27 2.24 -3.23
N GLY A 124 7.25 3.47 -2.71
CA GLY A 124 6.03 4.26 -2.53
C GLY A 124 6.21 5.68 -3.05
N TRP A 125 5.11 6.28 -3.49
CA TRP A 125 5.07 7.66 -3.97
C TRP A 125 3.78 8.33 -3.52
N LEU A 126 3.88 9.59 -3.12
CA LEU A 126 2.75 10.47 -2.88
C LEU A 126 2.83 11.68 -3.81
N HIS A 127 1.70 12.03 -4.42
CA HIS A 127 1.59 13.23 -5.24
C HIS A 127 1.71 14.49 -4.39
N HIS A 128 2.37 15.51 -4.94
CA HIS A 128 2.51 16.80 -4.29
C HIS A 128 1.22 17.60 -4.45
N ASP A 129 0.66 18.07 -3.33
CA ASP A 129 -0.44 19.03 -3.34
C ASP A 129 0.08 20.38 -2.81
N ALA A 130 -0.25 21.48 -3.49
CA ALA A 130 0.34 22.81 -3.28
C ALA A 130 0.06 23.40 -1.88
N LEU A 131 -0.80 22.74 -1.10
CA LEU A 131 -1.29 23.15 0.22
C LEU A 131 -0.81 22.22 1.35
N ASP A 132 0.07 21.25 1.07
CA ASP A 132 0.60 20.29 2.06
C ASP A 132 2.06 19.88 1.74
N ALA A 133 2.98 20.85 1.88
CA ALA A 133 4.40 20.72 1.50
C ALA A 133 5.19 19.61 2.23
N ASN A 134 4.65 19.06 3.32
CA ASN A 134 5.29 18.01 4.13
C ASN A 134 4.84 16.59 3.77
N ALA A 135 3.88 16.43 2.86
CA ALA A 135 3.26 15.14 2.53
C ALA A 135 3.85 14.48 1.26
N SER A 136 4.71 15.18 0.51
CA SER A 136 5.27 14.66 -0.74
C SER A 136 6.59 13.93 -0.53
N GLY A 137 6.75 12.76 -1.14
CA GLY A 137 8.01 12.02 -1.12
C GLY A 137 7.92 10.66 -1.79
N THR A 138 9.08 10.11 -2.13
CA THR A 138 9.25 8.71 -2.51
C THR A 138 9.93 7.95 -1.39
N LEU A 139 9.40 6.79 -1.02
CA LEU A 139 10.01 5.89 -0.04
C LEU A 139 10.47 4.61 -0.74
N TRP A 140 11.69 4.17 -0.48
CA TRP A 140 12.24 2.91 -0.99
C TRP A 140 12.78 2.08 0.16
N GLY A 141 12.16 0.93 0.38
CA GLY A 141 12.46 0.04 1.50
C GLY A 141 13.01 -1.29 1.02
N ARG A 142 13.99 -1.82 1.76
CA ARG A 142 14.53 -3.17 1.54
C ARG A 142 14.45 -3.94 2.84
N ARG A 143 14.05 -5.21 2.75
CA ARG A 143 14.05 -6.13 3.89
C ARG A 143 14.66 -7.45 3.47
N HIS A 144 15.56 -7.95 4.30
CA HIS A 144 16.10 -9.30 4.18
C HIS A 144 15.87 -10.02 5.51
N ARG A 145 15.42 -11.28 5.45
CA ARG A 145 15.25 -12.13 6.63
C ARG A 145 15.65 -13.56 6.26
N ALA A 146 16.44 -14.20 7.11
CA ALA A 146 16.72 -15.62 7.03
C ALA A 146 16.52 -16.21 8.43
N GLY A 147 15.66 -17.22 8.58
CA GLY A 147 15.36 -17.83 9.87
C GLY A 147 14.09 -18.69 9.87
N GLN A 148 13.82 -19.34 11.01
CA GLN A 148 12.55 -20.03 11.26
C GLN A 148 11.40 -19.02 11.43
N PRO A 149 10.15 -19.39 11.08
CA PRO A 149 8.96 -18.55 11.23
C PRO A 149 8.70 -18.15 12.69
#